data_AF-G9QW28-F1
#
_entry.id   AF-G9QW28-F1
#
_cell.length_a   1.000
_cell.length_b   1.000
_cell.length_c   1.000
_cell.angle_alpha   90.00
_cell.angle_beta   90.00
_cell.angle_gamma   90.00
#
_symmetry.space_group_name_H-M   'P 1'
#
loop_
_entity.id
_entity.type
_entity.pdbx_description
1 polymer ?
#
loop_
_entity_poly.entity_id
_entity_poly.type
_entity_poly.pdbx_seq_one_letter_code
_entity_poly.pdbx_strand_id
1 'polypeptide(L)'
;MQISNLSSPLFDLSNENIARAMGFKFQNINEIYNDKVGELKASDYLKLDDANRAKVHDRNAYPLTGFTNGKEAKVSIIGKLMGYDNTISKEDIRELKKFIDDSGVLGLEKNPAFEPKGIFKKDTLNSEKLSVDDFIDQFANKNILSFISYGGSKTAELLDSDMSIDEFKGKWAKFALEKRFGVELDEDLAKETMNVVNEIEIQRDKDEIKEKNLNPYK
;
A
#
# COMPACT_ATOMS: atom_id res chain seq x y z
N MET A 1 -24.10 40.57 -7.44
CA MET A 1 -22.96 39.73 -7.06
C MET A 1 -23.32 38.29 -7.40
N GLN A 2 -22.78 37.76 -8.49
CA GLN A 2 -22.93 36.34 -8.84
C GLN A 2 -21.82 35.58 -8.13
N ILE A 3 -22.21 34.60 -7.31
CA ILE A 3 -21.30 33.72 -6.60
C ILE A 3 -20.81 32.74 -7.66
N SER A 4 -19.57 32.92 -8.13
CA SER A 4 -18.91 31.97 -9.02
C SER A 4 -18.75 30.65 -8.27
N ASN A 5 -19.30 29.59 -8.86
CA ASN A 5 -19.13 28.21 -8.45
C ASN A 5 -17.63 27.90 -8.28
N LEU A 6 -17.17 27.84 -7.02
CA LEU A 6 -15.91 27.21 -6.64
C LEU A 6 -16.09 25.69 -6.76
N SER A 7 -16.11 25.21 -8.00
CA SER A 7 -15.84 23.82 -8.33
C SER A 7 -14.41 23.53 -7.87
N SER A 8 -14.27 22.87 -6.73
CA SER A 8 -12.98 22.43 -6.22
C SER A 8 -12.31 21.50 -7.26
N PRO A 9 -11.01 21.62 -7.53
CA PRO A 9 -10.28 20.73 -8.45
C PRO A 9 -9.93 19.39 -7.76
N LEU A 10 -10.85 18.85 -6.95
CA LEU A 10 -10.70 17.50 -6.40
C LEU A 10 -11.10 16.53 -7.50
N PHE A 11 -10.10 15.87 -8.09
CA PHE A 11 -10.16 14.68 -8.94
C PHE A 11 -11.59 14.16 -9.21
N ASP A 12 -12.21 14.65 -10.29
CA ASP A 12 -13.44 14.07 -10.81
C ASP A 12 -13.12 12.63 -11.27
N LEU A 13 -13.58 11.63 -10.51
CA LEU A 13 -13.35 10.20 -10.73
C LEU A 13 -14.28 9.61 -11.82
N SER A 14 -14.75 10.42 -12.76
CA SER A 14 -15.49 9.93 -13.91
C SER A 14 -14.68 8.85 -14.66
N ASN A 15 -15.38 7.87 -15.22
CA ASN A 15 -14.76 6.78 -16.01
C ASN A 15 -13.83 7.33 -17.10
N GLU A 16 -14.13 8.53 -17.62
CA GLU A 16 -13.29 9.21 -18.59
C GLU A 16 -11.98 9.74 -18.01
N ASN A 17 -12.00 10.33 -16.81
CA ASN A 17 -10.80 10.85 -16.17
C ASN A 17 -9.90 9.71 -15.67
N ILE A 18 -10.48 8.60 -15.23
CA ILE A 18 -9.74 7.37 -14.93
C ILE A 18 -9.09 6.83 -16.20
N ALA A 19 -9.82 6.74 -17.32
CA ALA A 19 -9.26 6.30 -18.60
C ALA A 19 -8.15 7.24 -19.11
N ARG A 20 -8.34 8.56 -19.03
CA ARG A 20 -7.28 9.52 -19.38
C ARG A 20 -6.06 9.40 -18.46
N ALA A 21 -6.27 9.16 -17.17
CA ALA A 21 -5.19 8.91 -16.20
C ALA A 21 -4.43 7.60 -16.48
N MET A 22 -5.11 6.60 -17.08
CA MET A 22 -4.50 5.37 -17.61
C MET A 22 -3.80 5.57 -18.96
N GLY A 23 -3.74 6.81 -19.48
CA GLY A 23 -3.03 7.15 -20.71
C GLY A 23 -3.86 7.05 -22.01
N PHE A 24 -5.16 6.73 -21.92
CA PHE A 24 -6.02 6.67 -23.09
C PHE A 24 -6.32 8.06 -23.65
N LYS A 25 -6.26 8.20 -24.98
CA LYS A 25 -6.63 9.43 -25.70
C LYS A 25 -7.84 9.15 -26.57
N PHE A 26 -9.00 9.67 -26.17
CA PHE A 26 -10.27 9.42 -26.86
C PHE A 26 -11.14 10.68 -26.86
N GLN A 27 -11.96 10.82 -27.90
CA GLN A 27 -13.03 11.83 -27.98
C GLN A 27 -14.34 11.25 -27.45
N ASN A 28 -14.55 9.94 -27.59
CA ASN A 28 -15.69 9.19 -27.07
C ASN A 28 -15.22 7.92 -26.35
N ILE A 29 -15.79 7.60 -25.20
CA ILE A 29 -15.45 6.39 -24.41
C ILE A 29 -15.55 5.09 -25.22
N ASN A 30 -16.40 5.05 -26.26
CA ASN A 30 -16.53 3.89 -27.15
C ASN A 30 -15.32 3.69 -28.07
N GLU A 31 -14.49 4.72 -28.29
CA GLU A 31 -13.24 4.63 -29.06
C GLU A 31 -12.16 3.87 -28.27
N ILE A 32 -12.23 3.90 -26.93
CA ILE A 32 -11.29 3.22 -26.04
C ILE A 32 -11.25 1.71 -26.32
N TYR A 33 -12.38 1.10 -26.68
CA TYR A 33 -12.44 -0.35 -26.95
C TYR A 33 -11.56 -0.79 -28.14
N ASN A 34 -11.18 0.14 -29.01
CA ASN A 34 -10.27 -0.09 -30.14
C ASN A 34 -8.81 0.32 -29.84
N ASP A 35 -8.58 1.04 -28.75
CA ASP A 35 -7.24 1.46 -28.32
C ASP A 35 -6.46 0.29 -27.69
N LYS A 36 -5.15 0.50 -27.54
CA LYS A 36 -4.25 -0.47 -26.90
C LYS A 36 -3.78 -0.01 -25.53
N VAL A 37 -3.60 -0.98 -24.63
CA VAL A 37 -2.96 -0.85 -23.33
C VAL A 37 -1.73 -1.73 -23.35
N GLY A 38 -0.56 -1.10 -23.46
CA GLY A 38 0.66 -1.82 -23.83
C GLY A 38 0.48 -2.57 -25.16
N GLU A 39 0.54 -3.90 -25.11
CA GLU A 39 0.40 -4.76 -26.28
C GLU A 39 -1.04 -5.26 -26.50
N LEU A 40 -1.91 -5.15 -25.50
CA LEU A 40 -3.28 -5.67 -25.53
C LEU A 40 -4.28 -4.64 -26.07
N LYS A 41 -5.39 -5.11 -26.63
CA LYS A 41 -6.56 -4.24 -26.84
C LYS A 41 -7.15 -3.86 -25.49
N ALA A 42 -7.62 -2.62 -25.35
CA ALA A 42 -8.26 -2.15 -24.11
C ALA A 42 -9.44 -3.04 -23.70
N SER A 43 -10.22 -3.51 -24.68
CA SER A 43 -11.35 -4.41 -24.45
C SER A 43 -10.94 -5.76 -23.84
N ASP A 44 -9.76 -6.27 -24.16
CA ASP A 44 -9.23 -7.50 -23.58
C ASP A 44 -8.56 -7.24 -22.23
N TYR A 45 -7.87 -6.10 -22.11
CA TYR A 45 -7.30 -5.61 -20.86
C TYR A 45 -8.36 -5.46 -19.75
N LEU A 46 -9.50 -4.85 -20.06
CA LEU A 46 -10.58 -4.60 -19.10
C LEU A 46 -11.25 -5.89 -18.57
N LYS A 47 -11.09 -7.02 -19.26
CA LYS A 47 -11.62 -8.33 -18.83
C LYS A 47 -10.68 -9.06 -17.85
N LEU A 48 -9.42 -8.65 -17.76
CA LEU A 48 -8.46 -9.25 -16.85
C LEU A 48 -8.83 -8.93 -15.39
N ASP A 49 -8.50 -9.82 -14.46
CA ASP A 49 -8.51 -9.50 -13.04
C ASP A 49 -7.38 -8.51 -12.68
N ASP A 50 -7.40 -7.98 -11.46
CA ASP A 50 -6.41 -7.02 -10.98
C ASP A 50 -4.97 -7.54 -11.09
N ALA A 51 -4.74 -8.81 -10.72
CA ALA A 51 -3.43 -9.43 -10.77
C ALA A 51 -2.87 -9.47 -12.20
N ASN A 52 -3.70 -9.88 -13.17
CA ASN A 52 -3.31 -9.95 -14.56
C ASN A 52 -3.15 -8.56 -15.17
N ARG A 53 -4.00 -7.58 -14.81
CA ARG A 53 -3.83 -6.17 -15.23
C ARG A 53 -2.50 -5.59 -14.75
N ALA A 54 -2.15 -5.80 -13.49
CA ALA A 54 -0.86 -5.41 -12.93
C ALA A 54 0.31 -6.11 -13.63
N LYS A 55 0.17 -7.42 -13.85
CA LYS A 55 1.19 -8.24 -14.53
C LYS A 55 1.41 -7.86 -15.99
N VAL A 56 0.43 -7.33 -16.71
CA VAL A 56 0.61 -6.96 -18.13
C VAL A 56 0.89 -5.48 -18.34
N HIS A 57 0.41 -4.59 -17.46
CA HIS A 57 0.50 -3.15 -17.70
C HIS A 57 0.67 -2.29 -16.45
N ASP A 58 -0.21 -2.38 -15.43
CA ASP A 58 -0.31 -1.30 -14.41
C ASP A 58 0.97 -1.06 -13.64
N ARG A 59 1.80 -2.09 -13.45
CA ARG A 59 3.12 -1.97 -12.78
C ARG A 59 4.07 -0.95 -13.40
N ASN A 60 3.87 -0.60 -14.67
CA ASN A 60 4.70 0.37 -15.37
C ASN A 60 4.22 1.81 -15.14
N ALA A 61 2.98 1.99 -14.68
CA ALA A 61 2.34 3.28 -14.47
C ALA A 61 2.22 3.64 -12.98
N TYR A 62 1.98 2.65 -12.12
CA TYR A 62 1.68 2.87 -10.72
C TYR A 62 2.50 1.94 -9.81
N PRO A 63 2.91 2.42 -8.63
CA PRO A 63 3.49 1.58 -7.59
C PRO A 63 2.41 0.72 -6.92
N LEU A 64 2.82 -0.21 -6.07
CA LEU A 64 1.96 -1.03 -5.21
C LEU A 64 0.91 -1.85 -5.96
N THR A 65 1.27 -2.30 -7.18
CA THR A 65 0.40 -3.12 -8.04
C THR A 65 0.59 -4.63 -7.83
N GLY A 66 1.57 -5.01 -7.02
CA GLY A 66 1.90 -6.41 -6.75
C GLY A 66 2.94 -7.02 -7.70
N PHE A 67 3.43 -6.25 -8.68
CA PHE A 67 4.52 -6.67 -9.55
C PHE A 67 5.58 -5.58 -9.67
N THR A 68 6.83 -5.99 -9.81
CA THR A 68 7.96 -5.07 -10.00
C THR A 68 7.89 -4.36 -11.34
N ASN A 69 8.17 -3.06 -11.36
CA ASN A 69 8.43 -2.34 -12.61
C ASN A 69 9.74 -2.85 -13.23
N GLY A 70 9.71 -3.20 -14.52
CA GLY A 70 10.87 -3.77 -15.21
C GLY A 70 10.51 -4.69 -16.38
N LYS A 71 11.56 -5.21 -17.04
CA LYS A 71 11.43 -6.08 -18.21
C LYS A 71 10.58 -7.32 -17.94
N GLU A 72 10.70 -7.90 -16.76
CA GLU A 72 9.93 -9.06 -16.31
C GLU A 72 8.97 -8.66 -15.20
N ALA A 73 7.74 -9.20 -15.26
CA ALA A 73 6.72 -9.00 -14.24
C ALA A 73 6.94 -9.97 -13.07
N LYS A 74 7.85 -9.63 -12.16
CA LYS A 74 8.10 -10.45 -10.97
C LYS A 74 7.19 -10.03 -9.82
N VAL A 75 6.77 -10.99 -9.00
CA VAL A 75 5.87 -10.71 -7.87
C VAL A 75 6.63 -9.96 -6.77
N SER A 76 6.22 -8.73 -6.48
CA SER A 76 6.84 -7.90 -5.43
C SER A 76 6.38 -8.32 -4.03
N ILE A 77 6.93 -7.73 -2.97
CA ILE A 77 6.50 -8.01 -1.59
C ILE A 77 5.00 -7.73 -1.39
N ILE A 78 4.48 -6.62 -1.90
CA ILE A 78 3.03 -6.34 -1.82
C ILE A 78 2.22 -7.35 -2.63
N GLY A 79 2.75 -7.84 -3.76
CA GLY A 79 2.11 -8.92 -4.53
C GLY A 79 2.05 -10.23 -3.76
N LYS A 80 3.11 -10.57 -3.01
CA LYS A 80 3.13 -11.71 -2.10
C LYS A 80 2.07 -11.55 -1.00
N LEU A 81 1.96 -10.37 -0.41
CA LEU A 81 0.93 -10.06 0.61
C LEU A 81 -0.50 -10.13 0.08
N MET A 82 -0.70 -9.82 -1.20
CA MET A 82 -1.98 -9.95 -1.92
C MET A 82 -2.27 -11.39 -2.37
N GLY A 83 -1.32 -12.32 -2.21
CA GLY A 83 -1.46 -13.72 -2.62
C GLY A 83 -1.24 -13.97 -4.11
N TYR A 84 -0.51 -13.11 -4.81
CA TYR A 84 -0.16 -13.30 -6.22
C TYR A 84 0.96 -14.34 -6.42
N ASP A 85 1.73 -14.61 -5.38
CA ASP A 85 2.76 -15.65 -5.36
C ASP A 85 2.18 -16.96 -4.81
N ASN A 86 1.96 -17.93 -5.70
CA ASN A 86 1.40 -19.23 -5.34
C ASN A 86 2.41 -20.18 -4.68
N THR A 87 3.69 -19.79 -4.60
CA THR A 87 4.73 -20.57 -3.94
C THR A 87 4.80 -20.33 -2.43
N ILE A 88 4.15 -19.26 -1.96
CA ILE A 88 4.14 -18.84 -0.57
C ILE A 88 2.87 -19.35 0.11
N SER A 89 3.00 -19.92 1.30
CA SER A 89 1.83 -20.43 2.02
C SER A 89 0.99 -19.29 2.59
N LYS A 90 -0.30 -19.56 2.84
CA LYS A 90 -1.19 -18.60 3.53
C LYS A 90 -0.67 -18.25 4.92
N GLU A 91 0.02 -19.18 5.57
CA GLU A 91 0.60 -18.97 6.89
C GLU A 91 1.79 -18.02 6.82
N ASP A 92 2.70 -18.21 5.86
CA ASP A 92 3.83 -17.29 5.66
C ASP A 92 3.35 -15.87 5.32
N ILE A 93 2.27 -15.74 4.53
CA ILE A 93 1.64 -14.45 4.25
C ILE A 93 1.09 -13.83 5.54
N ARG A 94 0.40 -14.62 6.38
CA ARG A 94 -0.16 -14.17 7.67
C ARG A 94 0.94 -13.69 8.62
N GLU A 95 2.03 -14.43 8.72
CA GLU A 95 3.18 -14.05 9.53
C GLU A 95 3.87 -12.79 9.01
N LEU A 96 3.98 -12.64 7.68
CA LEU A 96 4.55 -11.44 7.08
C LEU A 96 3.69 -10.20 7.33
N LYS A 97 2.36 -10.32 7.19
CA LYS A 97 1.42 -9.24 7.54
C LYS A 97 1.59 -8.82 8.99
N LYS A 98 1.58 -9.80 9.91
CA LYS A 98 1.76 -9.56 11.34
C LYS A 98 3.09 -8.86 11.64
N PHE A 99 4.19 -9.28 11.01
CA PHE A 99 5.49 -8.64 11.19
C PHE A 99 5.49 -7.15 10.79
N ILE A 100 4.84 -6.82 9.66
CA ILE A 100 4.70 -5.43 9.20
C ILE A 100 3.77 -4.65 10.13
N ASP A 101 2.64 -5.23 10.55
CA ASP A 101 1.70 -4.58 11.47
C ASP A 101 2.35 -4.25 12.81
N ASP A 102 3.05 -5.22 13.40
CA ASP A 102 3.75 -5.06 14.68
C ASP A 102 4.84 -3.98 14.59
N SER A 103 5.49 -3.84 13.42
CA SER A 103 6.49 -2.80 13.21
C SER A 103 5.93 -1.38 13.35
N GLY A 104 4.62 -1.18 13.20
CA GLY A 104 3.93 0.08 13.46
C GLY A 104 4.33 1.26 12.57
N VAL A 105 5.08 1.03 11.48
CA VAL A 105 5.54 2.12 10.59
C VAL A 105 4.73 2.30 9.31
N LEU A 106 3.86 1.34 9.01
CA LEU A 106 2.99 1.44 7.85
C LEU A 106 2.06 2.65 7.99
N GLY A 107 2.06 3.53 6.99
CA GLY A 107 1.30 4.78 7.01
C GLY A 107 2.02 6.00 7.58
N LEU A 108 3.19 5.86 8.22
CA LEU A 108 3.93 7.00 8.77
C LEU A 108 4.53 7.92 7.69
N GLU A 109 4.86 7.37 6.52
CA GLU A 109 5.36 8.14 5.37
C GLU A 109 4.27 8.67 4.45
N LYS A 110 2.98 8.43 4.75
CA LYS A 110 1.87 8.85 3.90
C LYS A 110 1.87 10.37 3.77
N ASN A 111 1.76 10.89 2.55
CA ASN A 111 1.67 12.32 2.33
C ASN A 111 0.38 12.92 2.94
N PRO A 112 0.46 13.78 3.98
CA PRO A 112 -0.72 14.32 4.66
C PRO A 112 -1.50 15.32 3.80
N ALA A 113 -0.86 15.93 2.78
CA ALA A 113 -1.50 16.90 1.90
C ALA A 113 -2.56 16.27 0.97
N PHE A 114 -2.57 14.95 0.85
CA PHE A 114 -3.51 14.20 0.03
C PHE A 114 -4.42 13.29 0.84
N GLU A 115 -4.61 13.60 2.14
CA GLU A 115 -5.70 13.02 2.93
C GLU A 115 -7.04 13.46 2.35
N PRO A 116 -7.79 12.59 1.67
CA PRO A 116 -9.06 12.99 1.12
C PRO A 116 -10.05 13.03 2.28
N LYS A 117 -10.24 14.22 2.85
CA LYS A 117 -11.27 14.45 3.87
C LYS A 117 -12.61 13.92 3.36
N GLY A 118 -13.10 12.84 3.96
CA GLY A 118 -14.44 12.32 3.73
C GLY A 118 -14.65 11.37 2.54
N ILE A 119 -13.60 10.90 1.85
CA ILE A 119 -13.76 9.86 0.80
C ILE A 119 -13.69 8.45 1.39
N PHE A 120 -12.84 8.24 2.40
CA PHE A 120 -12.76 6.97 3.12
C PHE A 120 -13.86 6.92 4.19
N LYS A 121 -14.56 5.78 4.28
CA LYS A 121 -15.56 5.55 5.33
C LYS A 121 -14.88 5.75 6.69
N LYS A 122 -15.27 6.85 7.35
CA LYS A 122 -15.24 7.13 8.80
C LYS A 122 -14.14 6.41 9.62
N ASP A 123 -13.21 7.23 10.14
CA ASP A 123 -12.40 7.00 11.36
C ASP A 123 -11.18 6.07 11.36
N THR A 124 -10.67 5.55 10.23
CA THR A 124 -9.36 4.83 10.24
C THR A 124 -8.12 5.75 10.25
N LEU A 125 -8.32 7.07 10.26
CA LEU A 125 -7.27 8.07 9.99
C LEU A 125 -6.91 8.95 11.20
N ASN A 126 -7.50 8.69 12.37
CA ASN A 126 -7.09 9.31 13.63
C ASN A 126 -6.16 8.36 14.39
N SER A 127 -4.85 8.58 14.30
CA SER A 127 -3.80 8.03 15.21
C SER A 127 -3.62 6.51 15.35
N GLU A 128 -4.44 5.67 14.72
CA GLU A 128 -4.31 4.21 14.82
C GLU A 128 -3.31 3.66 13.78
N LYS A 129 -2.53 2.65 14.20
CA LYS A 129 -1.58 1.92 13.34
C LYS A 129 -2.35 1.37 12.13
N LEU A 130 -1.92 1.70 10.92
CA LEU A 130 -2.55 1.18 9.69
C LEU A 130 -2.15 -0.29 9.53
N SER A 131 -3.15 -1.19 9.47
CA SER A 131 -2.89 -2.60 9.20
C SER A 131 -2.50 -2.84 7.73
N VAL A 132 -1.79 -3.93 7.43
CA VAL A 132 -1.46 -4.32 6.06
C VAL A 132 -2.72 -4.56 5.23
N ASP A 133 -3.75 -5.16 5.81
CA ASP A 133 -5.01 -5.39 5.09
C ASP A 133 -5.69 -4.08 4.73
N ASP A 134 -5.78 -3.14 5.68
CA ASP A 134 -6.32 -1.79 5.42
C ASP A 134 -5.47 -1.04 4.39
N PHE A 135 -4.15 -1.21 4.42
CA PHE A 135 -3.24 -0.61 3.43
C PHE A 135 -3.47 -1.19 2.03
N ILE A 136 -3.59 -2.51 1.91
CA ILE A 136 -3.85 -3.18 0.63
C ILE A 136 -5.20 -2.70 0.08
N ASP A 137 -6.25 -2.71 0.90
CA ASP A 137 -7.59 -2.32 0.47
C ASP A 137 -7.66 -0.86 0.00
N GLN A 138 -6.91 0.03 0.64
CA GLN A 138 -6.91 1.46 0.34
C GLN A 138 -5.94 1.88 -0.76
N PHE A 139 -4.81 1.18 -0.93
CA PHE A 139 -3.72 1.65 -1.78
C PHE A 139 -3.27 0.63 -2.83
N ALA A 140 -3.33 -0.67 -2.58
CA ALA A 140 -2.87 -1.66 -3.56
C ALA A 140 -3.84 -1.74 -4.75
N ASN A 141 -3.28 -1.78 -5.97
CA ASN A 141 -4.02 -1.66 -7.23
C ASN A 141 -4.88 -0.38 -7.35
N LYS A 142 -4.68 0.64 -6.50
CA LYS A 142 -5.44 1.89 -6.56
C LYS A 142 -4.65 2.96 -7.31
N ASN A 143 -4.41 2.72 -8.60
CA ASN A 143 -3.84 3.63 -9.61
C ASN A 143 -3.20 4.91 -9.05
N ILE A 144 -3.83 6.06 -9.28
CA ILE A 144 -3.32 7.37 -8.90
C ILE A 144 -3.24 7.59 -7.40
N LEU A 145 -4.07 6.92 -6.59
CA LEU A 145 -4.05 7.06 -5.13
C LEU A 145 -2.77 6.48 -4.54
N SER A 146 -2.36 5.30 -5.00
CA SER A 146 -1.10 4.66 -4.58
C SER A 146 0.09 5.58 -4.87
N PHE A 147 0.13 6.16 -6.07
CA PHE A 147 1.19 7.06 -6.52
C PHE A 147 1.21 8.37 -5.73
N ILE A 148 0.06 8.99 -5.48
CA ILE A 148 -0.02 10.25 -4.74
C ILE A 148 0.34 10.05 -3.26
N SER A 149 -0.13 8.96 -2.64
CA SER A 149 0.06 8.74 -1.21
C SER A 149 1.45 8.21 -0.86
N TYR A 150 2.05 7.39 -1.74
CA TYR A 150 3.30 6.65 -1.45
C TYR A 150 4.33 6.67 -2.59
N GLY A 151 4.07 7.35 -3.71
CA GLY A 151 5.02 7.45 -4.81
C GLY A 151 6.36 8.04 -4.34
N GLY A 152 7.45 7.30 -4.57
CA GLY A 152 8.79 7.69 -4.13
C GLY A 152 9.04 7.54 -2.61
N SER A 153 8.09 7.02 -1.84
CA SER A 153 8.32 6.68 -0.42
C SER A 153 9.19 5.44 -0.28
N LYS A 154 9.90 5.32 0.85
CA LYS A 154 10.68 4.12 1.16
C LYS A 154 9.78 2.92 1.39
N THR A 155 8.59 3.15 1.95
CA THR A 155 7.51 2.17 2.06
C THR A 155 7.18 1.54 0.71
N ALA A 156 6.90 2.35 -0.32
CA ALA A 156 6.62 1.83 -1.66
C ALA A 156 7.83 1.15 -2.28
N GLU A 157 9.03 1.71 -2.13
CA GLU A 157 10.26 1.10 -2.64
C GLU A 157 10.48 -0.32 -2.09
N LEU A 158 10.31 -0.52 -0.78
CA LEU A 158 10.45 -1.83 -0.14
C LEU A 158 9.33 -2.78 -0.56
N LEU A 159 8.09 -2.32 -0.59
CA LEU A 159 6.92 -3.14 -0.92
C LEU A 159 6.85 -3.53 -2.41
N ASP A 160 7.38 -2.71 -3.32
CA ASP A 160 7.45 -2.99 -4.76
C ASP A 160 8.69 -3.76 -5.20
N SER A 161 9.54 -4.16 -4.27
CA SER A 161 10.79 -4.85 -4.58
C SER A 161 10.62 -6.36 -4.86
N ASP A 162 11.44 -6.89 -5.78
CA ASP A 162 11.63 -8.33 -6.00
C ASP A 162 12.72 -8.83 -5.05
N MET A 163 12.31 -9.26 -3.86
CA MET A 163 13.19 -9.90 -2.89
C MET A 163 12.49 -11.03 -2.13
N SER A 164 13.30 -11.79 -1.41
CA SER A 164 12.81 -12.82 -0.49
C SER A 164 12.14 -12.21 0.75
N ILE A 165 11.30 -13.00 1.43
CA ILE A 165 10.66 -12.57 2.68
C ILE A 165 11.70 -12.23 3.76
N ASP A 166 12.76 -13.02 3.89
CA ASP A 166 13.78 -12.80 4.92
C ASP A 166 14.58 -11.52 4.68
N GLU A 167 15.01 -11.30 3.43
CA GLU A 167 15.69 -10.07 3.02
C GLU A 167 14.79 -8.84 3.26
N PHE A 168 13.50 -8.95 2.91
CA PHE A 168 12.54 -7.89 3.18
C PHE A 168 12.40 -7.61 4.68
N LYS A 169 12.29 -8.64 5.53
CA LYS A 169 12.19 -8.46 6.99
C LYS A 169 13.41 -7.71 7.55
N GLY A 170 14.60 -7.99 7.03
CA GLY A 170 15.85 -7.25 7.32
C GLY A 170 15.73 -5.76 7.05
N LYS A 171 15.46 -5.42 5.80
CA LYS A 171 15.36 -4.03 5.33
C LYS A 171 14.20 -3.27 5.97
N TRP A 172 13.07 -3.94 6.16
CA TRP A 172 11.89 -3.38 6.81
C TRP A 172 12.14 -3.09 8.29
N ALA A 173 12.79 -4.00 9.02
CA ALA A 173 13.15 -3.77 10.42
C ALA A 173 14.07 -2.56 10.56
N LYS A 174 15.10 -2.45 9.72
CA LYS A 174 16.01 -1.29 9.71
C LYS A 174 15.22 0.01 9.48
N PHE A 175 14.42 0.05 8.43
CA PHE A 175 13.56 1.18 8.09
C PHE A 175 12.63 1.57 9.25
N ALA A 176 12.00 0.57 9.88
CA ALA A 176 11.03 0.80 10.93
C ALA A 176 11.66 1.33 12.22
N LEU A 177 12.84 0.83 12.62
CA LEU A 177 13.58 1.35 13.78
C LEU A 177 14.09 2.77 13.54
N GLU A 178 14.58 3.05 12.34
CA GLU A 178 15.00 4.41 11.97
C GLU A 178 13.81 5.37 12.04
N LYS A 179 12.64 4.99 11.51
CA LYS A 179 11.45 5.86 11.52
C LYS A 179 10.85 6.07 12.91
N ARG A 180 10.82 5.04 13.76
CA ARG A 180 10.20 5.12 15.08
C ARG A 180 11.11 5.74 16.13
N PHE A 181 12.40 5.43 16.06
CA PHE A 181 13.34 5.70 17.14
C PHE A 181 14.55 6.52 16.69
N GLY A 182 14.72 6.77 15.39
CA GLY A 182 15.89 7.47 14.85
C GLY A 182 17.19 6.66 14.97
N VAL A 183 17.08 5.33 15.09
CA VAL A 183 18.23 4.43 15.27
C VAL A 183 18.56 3.74 13.96
N GLU A 184 19.83 3.82 13.56
CA GLU A 184 20.35 3.07 12.41
C GLU A 184 21.11 1.83 12.90
N LEU A 185 20.68 0.65 12.45
CA LEU A 185 21.31 -0.64 12.73
C LEU A 185 21.59 -1.38 11.42
N ASP A 186 22.45 -2.40 11.47
CA ASP A 186 22.53 -3.40 10.41
C ASP A 186 21.26 -4.28 10.38
N GLU A 187 21.04 -5.00 9.28
CA GLU A 187 19.77 -5.71 9.04
C GLU A 187 19.52 -6.86 10.03
N ASP A 188 20.56 -7.58 10.45
CA ASP A 188 20.42 -8.70 11.37
C ASP A 188 20.09 -8.20 12.78
N LEU A 189 20.85 -7.22 13.27
CA LEU A 189 20.58 -6.60 14.56
C LEU A 189 19.23 -5.86 14.56
N ALA A 190 18.83 -5.26 13.43
CA ALA A 190 17.53 -4.62 13.31
C ALA A 190 16.39 -5.63 13.42
N LYS A 191 16.48 -6.80 12.79
CA LYS A 191 15.47 -7.88 12.91
C LYS A 191 15.31 -8.33 14.35
N GLU A 192 16.41 -8.61 15.03
CA GLU A 192 16.40 -9.04 16.43
C GLU A 192 15.81 -7.95 17.34
N THR A 193 16.28 -6.71 17.17
CA THR A 193 15.80 -5.57 17.95
C THR A 193 14.30 -5.32 17.74
N MET A 194 13.82 -5.43 16.51
CA MET A 194 12.38 -5.28 16.19
C MET A 194 11.54 -6.32 16.92
N ASN A 195 11.98 -7.59 16.93
CA ASN A 195 11.26 -8.64 17.64
C ASN A 195 11.16 -8.34 19.14
N VAL A 196 12.27 -7.91 19.76
CA VAL A 196 12.29 -7.52 21.18
C VAL A 196 11.39 -6.32 21.46
N VAL A 197 11.44 -5.28 20.63
CA VAL A 197 10.57 -4.10 20.76
C VAL A 197 9.10 -4.49 20.70
N ASN A 198 8.73 -5.34 19.73
CA ASN A 198 7.36 -5.78 19.56
C ASN A 198 6.88 -6.63 20.76
N GLU A 199 7.72 -7.50 21.29
CA GLU A 199 7.42 -8.27 22.51
C GLU A 199 7.17 -7.36 23.72
N ILE A 200 7.99 -6.32 23.90
CA ILE A 200 7.83 -5.34 24.98
C ILE A 200 6.52 -4.57 24.82
N GLU A 201 6.18 -4.11 23.62
CA GLU A 201 4.94 -3.39 23.35
C GLU A 201 3.70 -4.26 23.62
N ILE A 202 3.71 -5.51 23.15
CA ILE A 202 2.64 -6.47 23.41
C ILE A 202 2.46 -6.69 24.92
N GLN A 203 3.55 -6.78 25.67
CA GLN A 203 3.49 -6.97 27.12
C GLN A 203 2.93 -5.73 27.83
N ARG A 204 3.38 -4.54 27.44
CA ARG A 204 2.87 -3.26 27.95
C ARG A 204 1.37 -3.11 27.71
N ASP A 205 0.90 -3.40 26.50
CA ASP A 205 -0.52 -3.28 26.14
C ASP A 205 -1.38 -4.27 26.96
N LYS A 206 -0.88 -5.49 27.19
CA LYS A 206 -1.55 -6.47 28.08
C LYS A 206 -1.66 -5.98 29.52
N ASP A 207 -0.61 -5.36 30.03
CA ASP A 207 -0.59 -4.87 31.41
C ASP A 207 -1.47 -3.62 31.59
N GLU A 208 -1.50 -2.71 30.60
CA GLU A 208 -2.46 -1.58 30.56
C GLU A 208 -3.93 -2.07 30.53
N ILE A 209 -4.24 -3.12 29.76
CA ILE A 209 -5.59 -3.72 29.75
C ILE A 209 -5.94 -4.32 31.11
N LYS A 210 -5.00 -5.03 31.76
CA LYS A 210 -5.23 -5.57 33.11
C LYS A 210 -5.47 -4.45 34.12
N GLU A 211 -4.70 -3.37 34.08
CA GLU A 211 -4.89 -2.22 34.97
C GLU A 211 -6.25 -1.54 34.78
N LYS A 212 -6.69 -1.34 33.52
CA LYS A 212 -8.03 -0.79 33.22
C LYS A 212 -9.15 -1.71 33.72
N ASN A 213 -8.99 -3.03 33.61
CA ASN A 213 -9.96 -4.00 34.12
C ASN A 213 -9.98 -4.08 35.66
N LEU A 214 -8.85 -3.82 36.32
CA LEU A 214 -8.74 -3.79 37.77
C LEU A 214 -9.28 -2.50 38.40
N ASN A 215 -9.38 -1.41 37.63
CA ASN A 215 -9.83 -0.11 38.12
C ASN A 215 -10.81 0.58 37.15
N PRO A 216 -12.03 0.03 36.93
CA PRO A 216 -12.94 0.47 35.88
C PRO A 216 -13.61 1.84 36.12
N TYR A 217 -13.31 2.53 37.23
CA TYR A 217 -13.95 3.79 37.64
C TYR A 217 -12.97 4.98 37.81
N LYS A 218 -11.77 4.90 37.24
CA LYS A 218 -10.88 6.06 37.07
C LYS A 218 -10.99 6.65 35.67
#